data_AF-S3DIK6-F1
#
_entry.id   AF-S3DIK6-F1
#
_cell.length_a   1.000
_cell.length_b   1.000
_cell.length_c   1.000
_cell.angle_alpha   90.00
_cell.angle_beta   90.00
_cell.angle_gamma   90.00
#
_symmetry.space_group_name_H-M   'P 1'
#
loop_
_entity.id
_entity.type
_entity.pdbx_description
1 polymer ?
#
loop_
_entity_poly.entity_id
_entity_poly.type
_entity_poly.pdbx_seq_one_letter_code
_entity_poly.pdbx_strand_id
1 'polypeptide(L)'
;MDVSMYDASKAFANPYWRKTTVLSALGTYFNYQDYDSNQVNQDLMTKVLTPQLASLAPDGGAYLNEVDFQQPDWKYVFYGRHYNKLNIIKSNYDPNDLFYALGAVGSDRWKQILDGRLCRVWNTNVMKLYLQSCT
;
A
#
# COMPACT_ATOMS: atom_id res chain seq x y z
N MET A 1 13.65 -15.41 4.32
CA MET A 1 14.29 -14.07 4.36
C MET A 1 14.66 -13.79 5.82
N ASP A 2 15.94 -13.89 6.18
CA ASP A 2 16.36 -13.65 7.57
C ASP A 2 16.67 -12.17 7.79
N VAL A 3 15.68 -11.44 8.33
CA VAL A 3 15.81 -10.01 8.67
C VAL A 3 16.26 -9.80 10.13
N SER A 4 16.46 -10.88 10.89
CA SER A 4 16.89 -10.79 12.29
C SER A 4 18.37 -10.43 12.40
N MET A 5 19.15 -10.74 11.36
CA MET A 5 20.60 -10.47 11.29
C MET A 5 20.95 -8.98 11.23
N TYR A 6 19.99 -8.11 10.92
CA TYR A 6 20.20 -6.67 10.77
C TYR A 6 19.33 -5.87 11.72
N ASP A 7 19.93 -4.88 12.37
CA ASP A 7 19.23 -3.91 13.20
C ASP A 7 18.09 -3.23 12.41
N ALA A 8 16.92 -3.08 13.04
CA ALA A 8 15.74 -2.49 12.39
C ALA A 8 15.94 -1.03 11.95
N SER A 9 16.94 -0.32 12.48
CA SER A 9 17.31 1.03 12.01
C SER A 9 18.09 1.01 10.69
N LYS A 10 18.70 -0.13 10.34
CA LYS A 10 19.51 -0.36 9.13
C LYS A 10 18.77 -1.12 8.04
N ALA A 11 17.77 -1.92 8.39
CA ALA A 11 16.94 -2.66 7.44
C ALA A 11 15.46 -2.30 7.62
N PHE A 12 14.88 -1.61 6.62
CA PHE A 12 13.52 -1.05 6.65
C PHE A 12 12.41 -2.04 6.31
N ALA A 13 12.67 -3.35 6.42
CA ALA A 13 11.59 -4.33 6.39
C ALA A 13 10.61 -4.05 7.54
N ASN A 14 9.32 -4.29 7.31
CA ASN A 14 8.29 -4.14 8.35
C ASN A 14 8.76 -4.85 9.66
N PRO A 15 8.78 -4.18 10.83
CA PRO A 15 9.33 -4.75 12.05
C PRO A 15 8.72 -6.10 12.44
N TYR A 16 7.49 -6.37 12.01
CA TYR A 16 6.78 -7.61 12.30
C TYR A 16 7.48 -8.86 11.75
N TRP A 17 8.26 -8.73 10.67
CA TRP A 17 9.05 -9.84 10.14
C TRP A 17 10.00 -10.50 11.14
N ARG A 18 10.39 -9.81 12.22
CA ARG A 18 11.26 -10.37 13.28
C ARG A 18 10.49 -11.15 14.35
N LYS A 19 9.16 -11.08 14.33
CA LYS A 19 8.25 -11.75 15.28
C LYS A 19 7.38 -12.81 14.60
N THR A 20 7.24 -12.73 13.28
CA THR A 20 6.42 -13.63 12.47
C THR A 20 7.10 -14.98 12.26
N THR A 21 6.37 -16.07 12.51
CA THR A 21 6.80 -17.45 12.18
C THR A 21 6.19 -17.94 10.87
N VAL A 22 4.97 -17.50 10.54
CA VAL A 22 4.21 -17.96 9.38
C VAL A 22 3.82 -16.79 8.51
N LEU A 23 4.06 -16.91 7.21
CA LEU A 23 3.46 -16.06 6.19
C LEU A 23 2.32 -16.86 5.53
N SER A 24 1.11 -16.31 5.55
CA SER A 24 -0.06 -16.92 4.92
C SER A 24 -0.48 -16.08 3.73
N ALA A 25 -0.73 -16.75 2.60
CA ALA A 25 -1.29 -16.14 1.41
C ALA A 25 -2.73 -16.63 1.19
N LEU A 26 -3.60 -15.71 0.81
CA LEU A 26 -4.99 -15.97 0.43
C LEU A 26 -5.23 -15.33 -0.94
N GLY A 27 -6.11 -15.95 -1.73
CA GLY A 27 -6.49 -15.39 -3.02
C GLY A 27 -7.76 -16.03 -3.55
N THR A 28 -8.41 -15.32 -4.45
CA THR A 28 -9.53 -15.80 -5.26
C THR A 28 -9.03 -16.15 -6.66
N TYR A 29 -9.72 -17.05 -7.35
CA TYR A 29 -9.42 -17.33 -8.75
C TYR A 29 -9.80 -16.14 -9.64
N PHE A 30 -9.00 -15.93 -10.69
CA PHE A 30 -9.30 -14.96 -11.73
C PHE A 30 -10.20 -15.60 -12.80
N ASN A 31 -11.30 -14.94 -13.13
CA ASN A 31 -12.22 -15.36 -14.17
C ASN A 31 -11.94 -14.59 -15.47
N TYR A 32 -11.48 -15.28 -16.50
CA TYR A 32 -11.18 -14.69 -17.81
C TYR A 32 -12.40 -14.44 -18.70
N GLN A 33 -13.57 -14.95 -18.30
CA GLN A 33 -14.81 -14.86 -19.08
C GLN A 33 -15.81 -13.86 -18.48
N ASP A 34 -15.69 -13.59 -17.18
CA ASP A 34 -16.53 -12.65 -16.44
C ASP A 34 -15.65 -11.70 -15.62
N TYR A 35 -15.35 -10.54 -16.21
CA TYR A 35 -14.50 -9.53 -15.58
C TYR A 35 -15.16 -8.86 -14.38
N ASP A 36 -16.48 -8.68 -14.38
CA ASP A 36 -17.21 -8.05 -13.29
C ASP A 36 -17.12 -8.90 -12.01
N SER A 37 -17.14 -10.23 -12.16
CA SER A 37 -16.92 -11.15 -11.04
C SER A 37 -15.55 -10.96 -10.36
N ASN A 38 -14.51 -10.55 -11.09
CA ASN A 38 -13.20 -10.30 -10.51
C ASN A 38 -13.21 -9.09 -9.58
N GLN A 39 -14.00 -8.05 -9.89
CA GLN A 39 -14.15 -6.91 -8.98
C GLN A 39 -14.92 -7.31 -7.71
N VAL A 40 -15.94 -8.17 -7.82
CA VAL A 40 -16.64 -8.73 -6.65
C VAL A 40 -15.70 -9.56 -5.79
N ASN A 41 -14.87 -10.41 -6.41
CA ASN A 41 -13.87 -11.22 -5.71
C ASN A 41 -12.80 -10.36 -5.04
N GLN A 42 -12.37 -9.29 -5.70
CA GLN A 42 -11.42 -8.33 -5.14
C GLN A 42 -12.03 -7.59 -3.94
N ASP A 43 -13.30 -7.21 -4.00
CA ASP A 43 -14.02 -6.64 -2.87
C ASP A 43 -14.20 -7.65 -1.73
N LEU A 44 -14.43 -8.93 -2.03
CA LEU A 44 -14.46 -10.00 -1.04
C LEU A 44 -13.11 -10.14 -0.31
N MET A 45 -12.00 -10.09 -1.04
CA MET A 45 -10.66 -10.07 -0.45
C MET A 45 -10.48 -8.88 0.49
N THR A 46 -10.74 -7.66 0.00
CA THR A 46 -10.50 -6.41 0.75
C THR A 46 -11.40 -6.26 1.97
N LYS A 47 -12.69 -6.59 1.83
CA LYS A 47 -13.72 -6.26 2.82
C LYS A 47 -14.02 -7.40 3.79
N VAL A 48 -13.66 -8.64 3.45
CA VAL A 48 -14.04 -9.83 4.24
C VAL A 48 -12.83 -10.69 4.59
N LEU A 49 -12.14 -11.24 3.60
CA LEU A 49 -11.14 -12.28 3.85
C LEU A 49 -9.85 -11.74 4.48
N THR A 50 -9.31 -10.63 3.96
CA THR A 50 -8.10 -10.01 4.51
C THR A 50 -8.32 -9.48 5.93
N PRO A 51 -9.44 -8.78 6.26
CA PRO A 51 -9.74 -8.40 7.64
C PRO A 51 -9.90 -9.59 8.59
N GLN A 52 -10.52 -10.69 8.15
CA GLN A 52 -10.63 -11.90 8.96
C GLN A 52 -9.26 -12.52 9.26
N LEU A 53 -8.38 -12.61 8.27
CA LEU A 53 -7.01 -13.06 8.48
C LEU A 53 -6.25 -12.13 9.44
N ALA A 54 -6.36 -10.81 9.25
CA ALA A 54 -5.72 -9.82 10.09
C ALA A 54 -6.21 -9.89 11.55
N SER A 55 -7.47 -10.27 11.79
CA SER A 55 -8.01 -10.42 13.14
C SER A 55 -7.32 -11.51 13.97
N LEU A 56 -6.71 -12.50 13.31
CA LEU A 56 -5.95 -13.57 13.96
C LEU A 56 -4.54 -13.11 14.39
N ALA A 57 -4.04 -12.02 13.82
CA ALA A 57 -2.75 -11.42 14.12
C ALA A 57 -2.86 -9.88 14.12
N PRO A 58 -3.45 -9.27 15.18
CA PRO A 58 -3.77 -7.84 15.20
C PRO A 58 -2.55 -6.91 15.07
N ASP A 59 -1.41 -7.35 15.60
CA ASP A 59 -0.11 -6.71 15.43
C ASP A 59 0.62 -7.26 14.18
N GLY A 60 -0.10 -7.71 13.16
CA GLY A 60 0.48 -8.29 11.96
C GLY A 60 0.95 -7.25 10.96
N GLY A 61 1.49 -7.75 9.85
CA GLY A 61 1.75 -6.95 8.66
C GLY A 61 1.54 -7.80 7.41
N ALA A 62 1.61 -7.17 6.23
CA ALA A 62 1.58 -7.89 4.97
C ALA A 62 2.92 -7.79 4.25
N TYR A 63 3.24 -8.83 3.49
CA TYR A 63 4.39 -8.83 2.61
C TYR A 63 4.06 -8.03 1.36
N LEU A 64 4.59 -6.80 1.24
CA LEU A 64 4.32 -5.83 0.16
C LEU A 64 4.25 -6.43 -1.26
N ASN A 65 5.00 -7.49 -1.55
CA ASN A 65 5.03 -8.12 -2.88
C ASN A 65 3.84 -9.06 -3.15
N GLU A 66 3.02 -9.39 -2.15
CA GLU A 66 1.89 -10.32 -2.20
C GLU A 66 0.68 -9.74 -1.44
N VAL A 67 0.23 -8.55 -1.83
CA VAL A 67 -0.78 -7.77 -1.08
C VAL A 67 -2.02 -7.44 -1.91
N ASP A 68 -3.08 -7.08 -1.19
CA ASP A 68 -4.25 -6.43 -1.73
C ASP A 68 -3.93 -4.99 -2.16
N PHE A 69 -4.15 -4.66 -3.42
CA PHE A 69 -3.95 -3.31 -3.96
C PHE A 69 -4.97 -2.29 -3.40
N GLN A 70 -6.08 -2.75 -2.82
CA GLN A 70 -7.10 -1.90 -2.17
C GLN A 70 -6.91 -1.79 -0.64
N GLN A 71 -5.80 -2.28 -0.07
CA GLN A 71 -5.57 -2.26 1.38
C GLN A 71 -5.71 -0.82 1.94
N PRO A 72 -6.70 -0.53 2.81
CA PRO A 72 -7.00 0.84 3.22
C PRO A 72 -5.90 1.50 4.07
N ASP A 73 -5.28 0.74 4.96
CA ASP A 73 -4.22 1.15 5.89
C ASP A 73 -2.82 0.66 5.45
N TRP A 74 -2.63 0.51 4.14
CA TRP A 74 -1.44 -0.05 3.49
C TRP A 74 -0.11 0.52 4.01
N LYS A 75 -0.05 1.81 4.36
CA LYS A 75 1.18 2.45 4.87
C LYS A 75 1.71 1.72 6.11
N TYR A 76 0.80 1.39 7.02
CA TYR A 76 1.14 0.68 8.25
C TYR A 76 1.29 -0.82 7.98
N VAL A 77 0.36 -1.42 7.23
CA VAL A 77 0.38 -2.85 6.95
C VAL A 77 1.65 -3.28 6.21
N PHE A 78 2.13 -2.47 5.26
CA PHE A 78 3.28 -2.82 4.41
C PHE A 78 4.61 -2.38 5.02
N TYR A 79 4.66 -1.19 5.65
CA TYR A 79 5.92 -0.58 6.10
C TYR A 79 6.03 -0.43 7.62
N GLY A 80 4.92 -0.56 8.34
CA GLY A 80 4.84 -0.35 9.78
C GLY A 80 5.36 1.02 10.20
N ARG A 81 6.07 1.06 11.33
CA ARG A 81 6.68 2.29 11.88
C ARG A 81 7.74 2.93 10.96
N HIS A 82 8.23 2.23 9.93
CA HIS A 82 9.26 2.75 9.04
C HIS A 82 8.73 3.71 7.97
N TYR A 83 7.40 3.75 7.75
CA TYR A 83 6.80 4.55 6.68
C TYR A 83 7.27 6.01 6.68
N ASN A 84 7.24 6.68 7.83
CA ASN A 84 7.61 8.11 7.92
C ASN A 84 9.06 8.36 7.51
N LYS A 85 9.99 7.50 7.96
CA LYS A 85 11.41 7.62 7.59
C LYS A 85 11.64 7.31 6.11
N LEU A 86 10.96 6.30 5.56
CA LEU A 86 10.98 6.01 4.13
C LEU A 86 10.40 7.16 3.31
N ASN A 87 9.34 7.82 3.78
CA ASN A 87 8.74 8.96 3.10
C ASN A 87 9.68 10.17 3.07
N ILE A 88 10.43 10.43 4.15
CA ILE A 88 11.49 11.45 4.17
C ILE A 88 12.57 11.12 3.13
N ILE A 89 13.03 9.86 3.07
CA ILE A 89 14.02 9.42 2.07
C ILE A 89 13.46 9.62 0.66
N LYS A 90 12.23 9.18 0.40
CA LYS A 90 11.55 9.38 -0.88
C LYS A 90 11.52 10.85 -1.29
N SER A 91 11.14 11.76 -0.39
CA SER A 91 11.11 13.19 -0.68
C SER A 91 12.50 13.80 -0.95
N ASN A 92 13.56 13.25 -0.35
CA ASN A 92 14.93 13.72 -0.60
C ASN A 92 15.46 13.29 -1.97
N TYR A 93 15.15 12.06 -2.39
CA TYR A 93 15.70 11.48 -3.63
C TYR A 93 14.77 11.62 -4.84
N ASP A 94 13.47 11.73 -4.62
CA ASP A 94 12.46 11.94 -5.65
C ASP A 94 11.44 13.02 -5.22
N PRO A 95 11.88 14.29 -5.11
CA PRO A 95 11.03 15.39 -4.65
C PRO A 95 9.85 15.71 -5.59
N ASN A 96 9.94 15.27 -6.85
CA ASN A 96 8.92 15.52 -7.87
C ASN A 96 7.95 14.35 -8.05
N ASP A 97 8.14 13.25 -7.31
CA ASP A 97 7.36 12.02 -7.42
C ASP A 97 7.37 11.42 -8.84
N LEU A 98 8.53 11.41 -9.49
CA LEU A 98 8.70 10.81 -10.81
C LEU A 98 8.44 9.30 -10.77
N PHE A 99 8.84 8.62 -9.70
CA PHE A 99 8.65 7.18 -9.54
C PHE A 99 7.38 6.89 -8.74
N TYR A 100 6.32 6.50 -9.43
CA TYR A 100 5.03 6.13 -8.84
C TYR A 100 4.79 4.62 -8.95
N ALA A 101 4.24 4.03 -7.88
CA ALA A 101 3.58 2.73 -7.90
C ALA A 101 2.48 2.71 -6.84
N LEU A 102 1.35 2.07 -7.11
CA LEU A 102 0.24 1.96 -6.15
C LEU A 102 0.72 1.23 -4.89
N GLY A 103 0.46 1.81 -3.72
CA GLY A 103 0.91 1.25 -2.44
C GLY A 103 2.40 1.45 -2.14
N ALA A 104 3.16 2.13 -3.02
CA ALA A 104 4.54 2.54 -2.74
C ALA A 104 4.59 3.76 -1.82
N VAL A 105 5.70 3.94 -1.10
CA VAL A 105 5.95 5.11 -0.25
C VAL A 105 5.71 6.41 -1.01
N GLY A 106 4.83 7.26 -0.47
CA GLY A 106 4.46 8.54 -1.07
C GLY A 106 3.44 8.49 -2.22
N SER A 107 2.97 7.30 -2.61
CA SER A 107 1.98 7.15 -3.69
C SER A 107 0.65 7.86 -3.43
N ASP A 108 0.30 8.08 -2.16
CA ASP A 108 -0.90 8.81 -1.73
C ASP A 108 -0.88 10.31 -2.06
N ARG A 109 0.26 10.85 -2.50
CA ARG A 109 0.32 12.18 -3.12
C ARG A 109 -0.34 12.23 -4.49
N TRP A 110 -0.68 11.08 -5.06
CA TRP A 110 -1.31 10.94 -6.36
C TRP A 110 -2.55 10.05 -6.28
N LYS A 111 -3.49 10.28 -7.19
CA LYS A 111 -4.67 9.46 -7.38
C LYS A 111 -4.85 9.17 -8.86
N GLN A 112 -5.08 7.91 -9.19
CA GLN A 112 -5.51 7.53 -10.52
C GLN A 112 -7.00 7.88 -10.70
N ILE A 113 -7.33 8.62 -11.75
CA ILE A 113 -8.71 8.91 -12.12
C ILE A 113 -9.25 7.86 -13.09
N LEU A 114 -10.55 7.92 -13.39
CA LEU A 114 -11.28 6.87 -14.10
C LEU A 114 -10.69 6.54 -15.49
N ASP A 115 -10.12 7.53 -16.17
CA ASP A 115 -9.50 7.37 -17.49
C ASP A 115 -8.04 6.86 -17.42
N GLY A 116 -7.55 6.54 -16.23
CA GLY A 116 -6.21 6.00 -16.00
C GLY A 116 -5.12 7.05 -15.76
N ARG A 117 -5.38 8.36 -15.94
CA ARG A 117 -4.40 9.42 -15.65
C ARG A 117 -4.10 9.50 -14.15
N LEU A 118 -2.86 9.87 -13.81
CA LEU A 118 -2.43 10.17 -12.44
C LEU A 118 -2.49 11.66 -12.16
N CYS A 119 -3.13 12.02 -11.06
CA CYS A 119 -3.37 13.39 -10.61
C CYS A 119 -2.83 13.62 -9.20
N ARG A 120 -2.14 14.75 -8.96
CA ARG A 120 -1.72 15.10 -7.60
C ARG A 120 -2.93 15.37 -6.71
N VAL A 121 -2.89 14.81 -5.50
CA VAL A 121 -3.88 15.04 -4.45
C VAL A 121 -3.47 16.29 -3.68
N TRP A 122 -4.24 17.37 -3.81
CA TRP A 122 -4.02 18.61 -3.07
C TRP A 122 -4.80 18.56 -1.75
N ASN A 123 -4.12 18.58 -0.61
CA ASN A 123 -4.76 18.72 0.71
C ASN A 123 -5.39 20.11 0.80
N THR A 124 -6.71 20.17 0.67
CA THR A 124 -7.47 21.42 0.67
C THR A 124 -7.72 21.90 2.09
N ASN A 125 -6.89 22.85 2.53
CA ASN A 125 -7.35 23.93 3.41
C ASN A 125 -6.76 25.30 3.06
N VAL A 126 -5.84 25.43 2.09
CA VAL A 126 -5.15 26.72 1.86
C VAL A 126 -5.17 27.24 0.42
N MET A 127 -5.34 26.44 -0.63
CA MET A 127 -5.20 26.97 -2.00
C MET A 127 -6.23 26.39 -2.98
N LYS A 128 -7.44 26.97 -2.95
CA LYS A 128 -8.48 26.79 -3.98
C LYS A 128 -8.24 27.63 -5.25
N LEU A 129 -7.07 28.26 -5.42
CA LEU A 129 -6.86 29.30 -6.44
C LEU A 129 -5.93 28.92 -7.61
N TYR A 130 -5.47 27.66 -7.73
CA TYR A 130 -4.77 27.20 -8.93
C TYR A 130 -5.46 25.95 -9.50
N LEU A 131 -6.61 26.18 -10.12
CA LEU A 131 -7.32 25.23 -10.97
C LEU A 131 -6.59 25.15 -12.31
N GLN A 132 -6.05 23.97 -12.66
CA GLN A 132 -5.98 23.40 -14.02
C GLN A 132 -5.03 22.20 -14.04
N SER A 133 -5.56 20.96 -14.12
CA SER A 133 -4.93 19.83 -14.86
C SER A 133 -5.65 18.49 -14.71
N CYS A 134 -6.68 18.35 -13.85
CA CYS A 134 -7.41 17.09 -13.68
C CYS A 134 -8.90 17.19 -14.00
N THR A 135 -9.20 17.91 -15.07
CA THR A 135 -10.44 17.78 -15.86
C THR A 135 -10.00 17.37 -17.26
#